data_AF-A0AAW1PHI1-F1
#
_entry.id   AF-A0AAW1PHI1-F1
#
_cell.length_a   1.000
_cell.length_b   1.000
_cell.length_c   1.000
_cell.angle_alpha   90.00
_cell.angle_beta   90.00
_cell.angle_gamma   90.00
#
_symmetry.space_group_name_H-M   'P 1'
#
loop_
_entity.id
_entity.type
_entity.pdbx_description
1 polymer ?
#
loop_
_entity_poly.entity_id
_entity_poly.type
_entity_poly.pdbx_seq_one_letter_code
_entity_poly.pdbx_strand_id
1 'polypeptide(L)'
;MKIAGLCAVVLLSLAALCQAETAHSPATLASISPKKLVVNATYVIDGQNFTGAKVTTDKLYAPGMPILQADEDKVLVSYAVNSSFTANASGTVTLRACWTPKSIVDRPWRKANPVIDSGYNKQCTHVIATGLNSSKGTAEWVVAGDIGLSNMFVRAYVYNPAPAGAAYTETPVAYGDSVGFFQVQKVDSRPPALIASVAVLSCLGPAFLISYFAYDKFAKKRA
;
A
#
# COMPACT_ATOMS: atom_id res chain seq x y z
N MET A 1 24.54 -50.17 38.99
CA MET A 1 24.75 -49.98 37.54
C MET A 1 23.38 -49.86 36.83
N LYS A 2 22.65 -48.75 37.05
CA LYS A 2 21.27 -48.52 36.53
C LYS A 2 20.99 -47.03 36.22
N ILE A 3 21.99 -46.30 35.73
CA ILE A 3 21.86 -44.86 35.40
C ILE A 3 22.05 -44.61 33.89
N ALA A 4 22.66 -45.54 33.15
CA ALA A 4 22.90 -45.38 31.71
C ALA A 4 21.65 -45.55 30.82
N GLY A 5 20.62 -46.27 31.27
CA GLY A 5 19.43 -46.57 30.47
C GLY A 5 18.42 -45.42 30.37
N LEU A 6 18.31 -44.58 31.41
CA LEU A 6 17.32 -43.49 31.44
C LEU A 6 17.74 -42.32 30.54
N CYS A 7 19.05 -42.09 30.39
CA CYS A 7 19.58 -41.00 29.58
C CYS A 7 19.39 -41.24 28.07
N ALA A 8 19.49 -42.50 27.62
CA ALA A 8 19.32 -42.86 26.21
C ALA A 8 17.87 -42.72 25.72
N VAL A 9 16.88 -43.02 26.57
CA VAL A 9 15.45 -42.90 26.22
C VAL A 9 15.02 -41.43 26.18
N VAL A 10 15.53 -40.60 27.10
CA VAL A 10 15.25 -39.15 27.10
C VAL A 10 15.88 -38.47 25.89
N LEU A 11 17.12 -38.83 25.50
CA LEU A 11 17.78 -38.30 24.31
C LEU A 11 17.10 -38.72 22.99
N LEU A 12 16.58 -39.95 22.88
CA LEU A 12 15.80 -40.35 21.70
C LEU A 12 14.45 -39.62 21.63
N SER A 13 13.81 -39.33 22.76
CA SER A 13 12.56 -38.56 22.78
C SER A 13 12.74 -37.08 22.41
N LEU A 14 13.87 -36.45 22.78
CA LEU A 14 14.20 -35.09 22.33
C LEU A 14 14.56 -35.04 20.84
N ALA A 15 15.19 -36.08 20.29
CA ALA A 15 15.48 -36.15 18.85
C ALA A 15 14.20 -36.34 18.00
N ALA A 16 13.21 -37.06 18.52
CA ALA A 16 11.92 -37.27 17.84
C ALA A 16 11.01 -36.03 17.84
N LEU A 17 11.15 -35.13 18.82
CA LEU A 17 10.47 -33.83 18.83
C LEU A 17 11.10 -32.79 17.87
N CYS A 18 12.29 -33.07 17.35
CA CYS A 18 13.01 -32.16 16.45
C CYS A 18 12.71 -32.39 14.95
N GLN A 19 11.88 -33.41 14.62
CA GLN A 19 11.53 -33.75 13.24
C GLN A 19 10.03 -33.60 12.96
N ALA A 20 9.45 -32.44 13.26
CA ALA A 20 8.13 -32.09 12.72
C ALA A 20 7.89 -30.58 12.59
N GLU A 21 8.92 -29.73 12.55
CA GLU A 21 8.75 -28.44 11.90
C GLU A 21 8.98 -28.64 10.41
N THR A 22 7.90 -28.99 9.69
CA THR A 22 7.85 -28.66 8.28
C THR A 22 7.92 -27.15 8.19
N ALA A 23 9.13 -26.62 8.10
CA ALA A 23 9.43 -25.22 7.86
C ALA A 23 8.80 -24.85 6.51
N HIS A 24 7.51 -24.51 6.55
CA HIS A 24 6.82 -23.97 5.40
C HIS A 24 7.50 -22.65 5.08
N SER A 25 8.15 -22.62 3.93
CA SER A 25 8.80 -21.41 3.42
C SER A 25 7.75 -20.31 3.30
N PRO A 26 8.06 -19.08 3.75
CA PRO A 26 7.10 -17.99 3.70
C PRO A 26 6.71 -17.72 2.24
N ALA A 27 5.41 -17.61 1.99
CA ALA A 27 4.90 -17.47 0.64
C ALA A 27 5.39 -16.16 0.01
N THR A 28 5.81 -16.23 -1.25
CA THR A 28 6.30 -15.07 -2.02
C THR A 28 5.41 -14.84 -3.22
N LEU A 29 5.40 -13.62 -3.79
CA LEU A 29 4.68 -13.36 -5.04
C LEU A 29 5.13 -14.28 -6.18
N ALA A 30 6.41 -14.68 -6.19
CA ALA A 30 6.94 -15.64 -7.15
C ALA A 30 6.33 -17.03 -6.96
N SER A 31 6.14 -17.50 -5.72
CA SER A 31 5.60 -18.84 -5.43
C SER A 31 4.09 -18.96 -5.74
N ILE A 32 3.36 -17.85 -5.81
CA ILE A 32 1.91 -17.84 -6.12
C ILE A 32 1.59 -17.31 -7.53
N SER A 33 2.61 -17.12 -8.37
CA SER A 33 2.45 -16.79 -9.79
C SER A 33 2.05 -18.04 -10.60
N PRO A 34 1.30 -17.91 -11.71
CA PRO A 34 0.83 -16.68 -12.36
C PRO A 34 -0.38 -16.03 -11.68
N LYS A 35 -0.77 -14.83 -12.13
CA LYS A 35 -1.97 -14.12 -11.66
C LYS A 35 -3.23 -14.97 -11.92
N LYS A 36 -4.03 -15.22 -10.88
CA LYS A 36 -5.24 -16.05 -10.96
C LYS A 36 -6.52 -15.27 -10.72
N LEU A 37 -6.42 -13.97 -10.44
CA LEU A 37 -7.57 -13.08 -10.24
C LEU A 37 -7.57 -11.98 -11.29
N VAL A 38 -8.75 -11.66 -11.78
CA VAL A 38 -9.04 -10.47 -12.58
C VAL A 38 -9.55 -9.40 -11.63
N VAL A 39 -8.88 -8.24 -11.61
CA VAL A 39 -9.26 -7.09 -10.77
C VAL A 39 -9.56 -5.92 -11.70
N ASN A 40 -10.73 -5.31 -11.54
CA ASN A 40 -11.11 -4.09 -12.23
C ASN A 40 -11.33 -2.99 -11.21
N ALA A 41 -10.71 -1.84 -11.45
CA ALA A 41 -10.93 -0.63 -10.67
C ALA A 41 -11.72 0.37 -11.51
N THR A 42 -12.76 0.93 -10.90
CA THR A 42 -13.55 2.07 -11.37
C THR A 42 -13.44 3.16 -10.33
N TYR A 43 -13.55 4.42 -10.77
CA TYR A 43 -13.24 5.57 -9.92
C TYR A 43 -14.48 6.44 -9.81
N VAL A 44 -14.78 6.94 -8.62
CA VAL A 44 -15.82 7.93 -8.39
C VAL A 44 -15.10 9.23 -8.09
N ILE A 45 -15.14 10.16 -9.06
CA ILE A 45 -14.52 11.48 -8.95
C ILE A 45 -15.64 12.50 -8.98
N ASP A 46 -15.72 13.37 -7.97
CA ASP A 46 -16.80 14.36 -7.84
C ASP A 46 -18.22 13.74 -7.94
N GLY A 47 -18.39 12.51 -7.45
CA GLY A 47 -19.65 11.76 -7.51
C GLY A 47 -20.01 11.16 -8.88
N GLN A 48 -19.13 11.24 -9.88
CA GLN A 48 -19.32 10.65 -11.21
C GLN A 48 -18.46 9.39 -11.39
N ASN A 49 -19.03 8.37 -12.03
CA ASN A 49 -18.31 7.13 -12.33
C ASN A 49 -17.39 7.30 -13.54
N PHE A 50 -16.08 7.21 -13.30
CA PHE A 50 -15.05 7.19 -14.30
C PHE A 50 -14.46 5.79 -14.45
N THR A 51 -14.56 5.25 -15.66
CA THR A 51 -13.74 4.11 -16.07
C THR A 51 -12.51 4.68 -16.73
N GLY A 52 -11.44 4.84 -15.95
CA GLY A 52 -10.19 5.41 -16.44
C GLY A 52 -9.64 4.68 -17.66
N ALA A 53 -8.93 5.39 -18.54
CA ALA A 53 -8.10 4.73 -19.53
C ALA A 53 -7.11 3.80 -18.79
N LYS A 54 -6.80 2.64 -19.38
CA LYS A 54 -5.80 1.71 -18.84
C LYS A 54 -4.40 2.32 -19.01
N VAL A 55 -4.10 3.33 -18.22
CA VAL A 55 -2.82 4.04 -18.25
C VAL A 55 -1.79 3.21 -17.50
N THR A 56 -0.79 2.70 -18.23
CA THR A 56 0.32 1.91 -17.67
C THR A 56 1.60 2.74 -17.52
N THR A 57 1.57 4.00 -17.91
CA THR A 57 2.69 4.92 -17.69
C THR A 57 2.74 5.34 -16.24
N ASP A 58 3.91 5.19 -15.64
CA ASP A 58 4.17 5.53 -14.25
C ASP A 58 4.71 6.97 -14.13
N LYS A 59 4.06 7.92 -14.81
CA LYS A 59 4.36 9.35 -14.72
C LYS A 59 3.27 10.02 -13.88
N LEU A 60 3.66 10.90 -12.96
CA LEU A 60 2.69 11.77 -12.29
C LEU A 60 1.99 12.65 -13.34
N TYR A 61 0.67 12.81 -13.19
CA TYR A 61 -0.18 13.59 -14.11
C TYR A 61 -0.09 13.13 -15.58
N ALA A 62 -0.04 11.81 -15.80
CA ALA A 62 -0.10 11.28 -17.17
C ALA A 62 -1.48 11.56 -17.81
N PRO A 63 -1.53 11.92 -19.10
CA PRO A 63 -2.80 12.13 -19.80
C PRO A 63 -3.70 10.88 -19.72
N GLY A 64 -4.97 11.08 -19.34
CA GLY A 64 -5.95 10.00 -19.21
C GLY A 64 -5.83 9.16 -17.94
N MET A 65 -4.89 9.47 -17.04
CA MET A 65 -4.79 8.83 -15.73
C MET A 65 -5.89 9.38 -14.82
N PRO A 66 -6.67 8.53 -14.13
CA PRO A 66 -7.59 8.96 -13.09
C PRO A 66 -6.81 9.61 -11.95
N ILE A 67 -7.22 10.81 -11.56
CA ILE A 67 -6.62 11.54 -10.45
C ILE A 67 -7.68 11.63 -9.37
N LEU A 68 -7.38 11.06 -8.21
CA LEU A 68 -8.29 10.98 -7.07
C LEU A 68 -7.82 11.90 -5.96
N GLN A 69 -8.71 12.73 -5.45
CA GLN A 69 -8.50 13.53 -4.27
C GLN A 69 -8.72 12.68 -3.00
N ALA A 70 -7.72 12.69 -2.12
CA ALA A 70 -7.84 11.99 -0.84
C ALA A 70 -8.96 12.59 0.04
N ASP A 71 -9.60 11.74 0.84
CA ASP A 71 -10.80 11.95 1.67
C ASP A 71 -12.11 12.27 0.92
N GLU A 72 -12.05 12.51 -0.39
CA GLU A 72 -13.21 12.90 -1.21
C GLU A 72 -13.59 11.80 -2.21
N ASP A 73 -12.63 11.38 -3.02
CA ASP A 73 -12.86 10.44 -4.12
C ASP A 73 -12.75 8.99 -3.69
N LYS A 74 -13.38 8.12 -4.49
CA LYS A 74 -13.51 6.70 -4.16
C LYS A 74 -13.04 5.80 -5.28
N VAL A 75 -12.52 4.64 -4.90
CA VAL A 75 -12.19 3.54 -5.80
C VAL A 75 -13.19 2.41 -5.57
N LEU A 76 -13.95 2.10 -6.61
CA LEU A 76 -14.83 0.94 -6.68
C LEU A 76 -14.05 -0.21 -7.33
N VAL A 77 -13.76 -1.23 -6.53
CA VAL A 77 -12.98 -2.40 -6.95
C VAL A 77 -13.92 -3.58 -7.13
N SER A 78 -13.79 -4.26 -8.26
CA SER A 78 -14.41 -5.57 -8.49
C SER A 78 -13.32 -6.59 -8.77
N TYR A 79 -13.52 -7.82 -8.27
CA TYR A 79 -12.61 -8.92 -8.55
C TYR A 79 -13.37 -10.20 -8.84
N ALA A 80 -12.75 -11.07 -9.64
CA ALA A 80 -13.22 -12.42 -9.90
C ALA A 80 -12.02 -13.35 -10.07
N VAL A 81 -12.14 -14.58 -9.57
CA VAL A 81 -11.17 -15.64 -9.87
C VAL A 81 -11.29 -16.08 -11.32
N ASN A 82 -10.16 -16.41 -11.94
CA ASN A 82 -10.13 -16.94 -13.29
C ASN A 82 -10.69 -18.37 -13.30
N SER A 83 -11.30 -18.80 -14.41
CA SER A 83 -11.96 -20.11 -14.52
C SER A 83 -11.03 -21.30 -14.25
N SER A 84 -9.71 -21.10 -14.41
CA SER A 84 -8.68 -22.12 -14.15
C SER A 84 -8.28 -22.25 -12.68
N PHE A 85 -8.82 -21.44 -11.78
CA PHE A 85 -8.51 -21.48 -10.35
C PHE A 85 -9.78 -21.61 -9.50
N THR A 86 -9.90 -22.71 -8.79
CA THR A 86 -10.94 -22.89 -7.78
C THR A 86 -10.38 -22.50 -6.43
N ALA A 87 -10.87 -21.38 -5.89
CA ALA A 87 -10.52 -20.96 -4.55
C ALA A 87 -11.18 -21.87 -3.51
N ASN A 88 -10.53 -22.04 -2.35
CA ASN A 88 -11.12 -22.80 -1.25
C ASN A 88 -12.43 -22.12 -0.81
N ALA A 89 -13.45 -22.92 -0.45
CA ALA A 89 -14.72 -22.43 0.06
C ALA A 89 -14.53 -21.62 1.36
N SER A 90 -13.56 -22.00 2.19
CA SER A 90 -13.18 -21.27 3.40
C SER A 90 -12.12 -20.20 3.16
N GLY A 91 -11.69 -20.01 1.91
CA GLY A 91 -10.75 -18.95 1.55
C GLY A 91 -11.39 -17.58 1.62
N THR A 92 -10.58 -16.55 1.82
CA THR A 92 -11.02 -15.15 1.87
C THR A 92 -10.19 -14.32 0.90
N VAL A 93 -10.80 -13.26 0.38
CA VAL A 93 -10.09 -12.28 -0.46
C VAL A 93 -9.86 -11.00 0.31
N THR A 94 -8.64 -10.49 0.19
CA THR A 94 -8.22 -9.20 0.71
C THR A 94 -7.77 -8.31 -0.45
N LEU A 95 -8.39 -7.15 -0.57
CA LEU A 95 -8.10 -6.12 -1.56
C LEU A 95 -7.20 -5.06 -0.94
N ARG A 96 -6.18 -4.63 -1.67
CA ARG A 96 -5.18 -3.66 -1.21
C ARG A 96 -4.80 -2.68 -2.30
N ALA A 97 -4.53 -1.44 -1.93
CA ALA A 97 -3.91 -0.47 -2.82
C ALA A 97 -2.39 -0.53 -2.65
N CYS A 98 -1.69 -0.58 -3.78
CA CYS A 98 -0.25 -0.80 -3.89
C CYS A 98 0.41 0.36 -4.64
N TRP A 99 1.61 0.75 -4.23
CA TRP A 99 2.40 1.76 -4.96
C TRP A 99 3.00 1.19 -6.24
N THR A 100 3.04 2.00 -7.29
CA THR A 100 3.74 1.65 -8.52
C THR A 100 5.27 1.63 -8.33
N PRO A 101 6.03 0.89 -9.16
CA PRO A 101 7.49 0.83 -9.04
C PRO A 101 8.19 2.19 -9.00
N LYS A 102 7.73 3.19 -9.75
CA LYS A 102 8.32 4.54 -9.73
C LYS A 102 7.95 5.33 -8.49
N SER A 103 6.75 5.09 -7.93
CA SER A 103 6.33 5.67 -6.64
C SER A 103 7.09 5.12 -5.43
N ILE A 104 7.97 4.13 -5.66
CA ILE A 104 8.78 3.45 -4.65
C ILE A 104 10.27 3.85 -4.70
N VAL A 105 10.78 4.33 -5.84
CA VAL A 105 12.23 4.53 -6.09
C VAL A 105 12.92 5.33 -4.97
N ASP A 106 12.38 6.49 -4.61
CA ASP A 106 12.96 7.39 -3.61
C ASP A 106 12.40 7.17 -2.19
N ARG A 107 11.70 6.04 -1.96
CA ARG A 107 10.92 5.78 -0.74
C ARG A 107 11.17 4.35 -0.24
N PRO A 108 12.32 4.08 0.43
CA PRO A 108 12.70 2.72 0.84
C PRO A 108 11.66 1.99 1.71
N TRP A 109 10.86 2.72 2.48
CA TRP A 109 9.79 2.14 3.31
C TRP A 109 8.60 1.61 2.50
N ARG A 110 8.48 1.98 1.21
CA ARG A 110 7.45 1.49 0.26
C ARG A 110 7.96 0.31 -0.58
N LYS A 111 9.22 -0.11 -0.42
CA LYS A 111 9.87 -1.12 -1.27
C LYS A 111 9.22 -2.48 -1.07
N ALA A 112 8.84 -3.11 -2.19
CA ALA A 112 8.21 -4.43 -2.18
C ALA A 112 9.04 -5.45 -1.39
N ASN A 113 8.37 -6.18 -0.49
CA ASN A 113 8.94 -7.35 0.17
C ASN A 113 8.62 -8.58 -0.69
N PRO A 114 9.60 -9.43 -1.05
CA PRO A 114 9.32 -10.69 -1.74
C PRO A 114 8.39 -11.58 -0.92
N VAL A 115 8.50 -11.55 0.40
CA VAL A 115 7.67 -12.31 1.33
C VAL A 115 6.33 -11.62 1.55
N ILE A 116 5.25 -12.41 1.44
CA ILE A 116 3.90 -12.02 1.81
C ILE A 116 3.68 -12.49 3.25
N ASP A 117 3.95 -11.63 4.21
CA ASP A 117 3.75 -11.89 5.64
C ASP A 117 2.40 -11.31 6.13
N SER A 118 2.13 -11.40 7.43
CA SER A 118 0.96 -10.79 8.08
C SER A 118 0.97 -9.25 8.03
N GLY A 119 2.15 -8.65 7.81
CA GLY A 119 2.33 -7.22 7.49
C GLY A 119 2.08 -6.89 6.01
N TYR A 120 1.79 -7.92 5.22
CA TYR A 120 1.58 -7.89 3.77
C TYR A 120 2.82 -7.40 3.02
N ASN A 121 2.75 -7.43 1.69
CA ASN A 121 3.83 -6.84 0.91
C ASN A 121 3.95 -5.34 1.27
N LYS A 122 5.12 -4.89 1.71
CA LYS A 122 5.42 -3.48 2.02
C LYS A 122 5.06 -2.50 0.89
N GLN A 123 4.86 -2.98 -0.34
CA GLN A 123 4.33 -2.20 -1.46
C GLN A 123 2.82 -1.92 -1.38
N CYS A 124 2.06 -2.75 -0.65
CA CYS A 124 0.61 -2.85 -0.61
C CYS A 124 0.08 -2.68 0.82
N THR A 125 0.42 -1.56 1.47
CA THR A 125 0.08 -1.32 2.88
C THR A 125 -1.39 -0.98 3.09
N HIS A 126 -2.02 -0.31 2.13
CA HIS A 126 -3.36 0.22 2.27
C HIS A 126 -4.41 -0.86 2.04
N VAL A 127 -5.24 -1.10 3.05
CA VAL A 127 -6.32 -2.08 3.00
C VAL A 127 -7.56 -1.44 2.40
N ILE A 128 -8.12 -2.06 1.36
CA ILE A 128 -9.39 -1.65 0.75
C ILE A 128 -10.51 -2.43 1.43
N ALA A 129 -10.39 -3.76 1.50
CA ALA A 129 -11.35 -4.63 2.16
C ALA A 129 -10.72 -6.00 2.47
N THR A 130 -11.22 -6.68 3.50
CA THR A 130 -10.78 -8.01 3.97
C THR A 130 -11.97 -8.95 4.11
N GLY A 131 -11.72 -10.26 4.15
CA GLY A 131 -12.77 -11.24 4.44
C GLY A 131 -13.82 -11.38 3.32
N LEU A 132 -13.50 -10.96 2.10
CA LEU A 132 -14.44 -11.03 0.99
C LEU A 132 -14.55 -12.46 0.44
N ASN A 133 -15.62 -12.71 -0.31
CA ASN A 133 -15.89 -14.03 -0.90
C ASN A 133 -14.73 -14.48 -1.81
N SER A 134 -14.34 -15.76 -1.71
CA SER A 134 -13.18 -16.29 -2.44
C SER A 134 -13.32 -16.32 -3.97
N SER A 135 -14.54 -16.25 -4.50
CA SER A 135 -14.80 -16.40 -5.94
C SER A 135 -14.95 -15.07 -6.67
N LYS A 136 -15.80 -14.18 -6.16
CA LYS A 136 -16.04 -12.86 -6.76
C LYS A 136 -16.60 -11.89 -5.73
N GLY A 137 -16.36 -10.61 -5.93
CA GLY A 137 -16.90 -9.59 -5.05
C GLY A 137 -16.60 -8.18 -5.54
N THR A 138 -17.15 -7.24 -4.79
CA THR A 138 -16.95 -5.81 -4.99
C THR A 138 -16.67 -5.15 -3.65
N ALA A 139 -15.83 -4.13 -3.66
CA ALA A 139 -15.56 -3.30 -2.49
C ALA A 139 -15.41 -1.84 -2.93
N GLU A 140 -15.77 -0.95 -2.02
CA GLU A 140 -15.57 0.48 -2.17
C GLU A 140 -14.49 0.92 -1.18
N TRP A 141 -13.62 1.80 -1.63
CA TRP A 141 -12.58 2.38 -0.80
C TRP A 141 -12.50 3.88 -1.04
N VAL A 142 -12.74 4.64 0.02
CA VAL A 142 -12.43 6.08 0.05
C VAL A 142 -10.93 6.22 0.23
N VAL A 143 -10.29 6.99 -0.64
CA VAL A 143 -8.85 7.20 -0.57
C VAL A 143 -8.54 7.95 0.72
N ALA A 144 -7.75 7.37 1.63
CA ALA A 144 -7.47 8.01 2.91
C ALA A 144 -6.57 9.24 2.79
N GLY A 145 -6.83 10.27 3.60
CA GLY A 145 -6.10 11.55 3.64
C GLY A 145 -4.61 11.47 4.01
N ASP A 146 -4.19 10.37 4.64
CA ASP A 146 -2.79 10.11 4.99
C ASP A 146 -1.94 9.66 3.79
N ILE A 147 -2.58 9.40 2.64
CA ILE A 147 -1.92 8.98 1.42
C ILE A 147 -1.34 10.19 0.70
N GLY A 148 -0.02 10.32 0.74
CA GLY A 148 0.70 11.34 -0.02
C GLY A 148 0.65 11.08 -1.54
N LEU A 149 0.94 12.13 -2.31
CA LEU A 149 0.99 12.12 -3.78
C LEU A 149 1.74 10.89 -4.31
N SER A 150 1.02 9.98 -4.98
CA SER A 150 1.60 8.76 -5.54
C SER A 150 0.73 8.12 -6.62
N ASN A 151 1.37 7.35 -7.50
CA ASN A 151 0.67 6.47 -8.42
C ASN A 151 0.47 5.11 -7.76
N MET A 152 -0.71 4.54 -7.92
CA MET A 152 -1.13 3.32 -7.27
C MET A 152 -1.89 2.39 -8.22
N PHE A 153 -1.97 1.12 -7.84
CA PHE A 153 -2.81 0.10 -8.45
C PHE A 153 -3.44 -0.75 -7.36
N VAL A 154 -4.50 -1.49 -7.68
CA VAL A 154 -5.15 -2.39 -6.73
C VAL A 154 -4.63 -3.82 -6.92
N ARG A 155 -4.37 -4.52 -5.82
CA ARG A 155 -4.03 -5.94 -5.81
C ARG A 155 -5.02 -6.70 -4.94
N ALA A 156 -5.52 -7.80 -5.48
CA ALA A 156 -6.30 -8.78 -4.74
C ALA A 156 -5.39 -9.94 -4.33
N TYR A 157 -5.55 -10.39 -3.09
CA TYR A 157 -4.92 -11.59 -2.55
C TYR A 157 -5.98 -12.58 -2.11
N VAL A 158 -5.80 -13.86 -2.44
CA VAL A 158 -6.60 -14.95 -1.88
C VAL A 158 -5.80 -15.60 -0.78
N TYR A 159 -6.41 -15.68 0.39
CA TYR A 159 -5.88 -16.36 1.56
C TYR A 159 -6.71 -17.62 1.83
N ASN A 160 -6.02 -18.69 2.18
CA ASN A 160 -6.64 -19.87 2.75
C ASN A 160 -6.35 -19.91 4.26
N PRO A 161 -7.27 -20.47 5.06
CA PRO A 161 -6.97 -20.74 6.46
C PRO A 161 -5.73 -21.62 6.53
N ALA A 162 -4.81 -21.28 7.42
CA ALA A 162 -3.60 -22.07 7.59
C ALA A 162 -3.95 -23.43 8.21
N PRO A 163 -3.19 -24.49 7.87
CA PRO A 163 -3.36 -25.79 8.51
C PRO A 163 -3.08 -25.70 10.02
N ALA A 164 -3.74 -26.55 10.81
CA ALA A 164 -3.54 -26.61 12.25
C ALA A 164 -2.06 -26.85 12.59
N GLY A 165 -1.47 -25.99 13.42
CA GLY A 165 -0.05 -26.04 13.79
C GLY A 165 0.88 -25.15 12.94
N ALA A 166 0.36 -24.41 11.96
CA ALA A 166 1.14 -23.39 11.27
C ALA A 166 1.44 -22.18 12.19
N ALA A 167 2.61 -21.58 12.02
CA ALA A 167 3.01 -20.36 12.73
C ALA A 167 2.27 -19.10 12.28
N TYR A 168 1.43 -19.21 11.25
CA TYR A 168 0.66 -18.12 10.63
C TYR A 168 -0.82 -18.52 10.56
N THR A 169 -1.71 -17.53 10.61
CA THR A 169 -3.16 -17.75 10.63
C THR A 169 -3.73 -18.00 9.23
N GLU A 170 -3.07 -17.48 8.19
CA GLU A 170 -3.55 -17.52 6.81
C GLU A 170 -2.37 -17.69 5.84
N THR A 171 -2.60 -18.42 4.74
CA THR A 171 -1.60 -18.65 3.68
C THR A 171 -2.07 -18.03 2.37
N PRO A 172 -1.29 -17.13 1.74
CA PRO A 172 -1.65 -16.59 0.44
C PRO A 172 -1.43 -17.65 -0.65
N VAL A 173 -2.43 -17.85 -1.51
CA VAL A 173 -2.44 -18.92 -2.53
C VAL A 173 -2.55 -18.40 -3.97
N ALA A 174 -3.05 -17.18 -4.12
CA ALA A 174 -3.24 -16.55 -5.41
C ALA A 174 -3.27 -15.03 -5.28
N TYR A 175 -2.97 -14.34 -6.37
CA TYR A 175 -3.11 -12.89 -6.47
C TYR A 175 -3.57 -12.44 -7.86
N GLY A 176 -3.99 -11.19 -7.97
CA GLY A 176 -4.25 -10.50 -9.22
C GLY A 176 -4.11 -8.99 -9.06
N ASP A 177 -3.74 -8.30 -10.13
CA ASP A 177 -3.54 -6.85 -10.15
C ASP A 177 -4.59 -6.19 -11.03
N SER A 178 -4.98 -4.97 -10.68
CA SER A 178 -5.82 -4.14 -11.53
C SER A 178 -5.09 -3.73 -12.79
N VAL A 179 -5.84 -3.57 -13.87
CA VAL A 179 -5.28 -3.05 -15.11
C VAL A 179 -5.27 -1.53 -15.07
N GLY A 180 -4.08 -0.94 -15.18
CA GLY A 180 -3.88 0.51 -15.17
C GLY A 180 -3.59 1.07 -13.78
N PHE A 181 -3.05 2.29 -13.78
CA PHE A 181 -2.68 3.05 -12.60
C PHE A 181 -3.62 4.24 -12.40
N PHE A 182 -3.77 4.63 -11.15
CA PHE A 182 -4.42 5.87 -10.76
C PHE A 182 -3.49 6.69 -9.89
N GLN A 183 -3.67 8.01 -9.89
CA GLN A 183 -2.91 8.92 -9.07
C GLN A 183 -3.75 9.36 -7.88
N VAL A 184 -3.16 9.32 -6.69
CA VAL A 184 -3.73 9.94 -5.50
C VAL A 184 -3.12 11.32 -5.33
N GLN A 185 -3.94 12.35 -5.21
CA GLN A 185 -3.54 13.67 -4.74
C GLN A 185 -3.66 13.74 -3.22
N LYS A 186 -2.66 14.36 -2.61
CA LYS A 186 -2.69 14.62 -1.18
C LYS A 186 -3.80 15.64 -0.87
N VAL A 187 -4.34 15.57 0.34
CA VAL A 187 -5.14 16.67 0.89
C VAL A 187 -4.28 17.93 0.93
N ASP A 188 -4.78 19.04 0.38
CA ASP A 188 -4.07 20.32 0.52
C ASP A 188 -4.32 20.91 1.91
N SER A 189 -3.48 20.53 2.87
CA SER A 189 -3.56 21.03 4.24
C SER A 189 -3.08 22.49 4.40
N ARG A 190 -2.85 23.23 3.32
CA ARG A 190 -2.40 24.63 3.36
C ARG A 190 -3.61 25.56 3.24
N PRO A 191 -4.16 26.07 4.36
CA PRO A 191 -5.26 27.01 4.28
C PRO A 191 -4.80 28.32 3.61
N PRO A 192 -5.68 29.02 2.89
CA PRO A 192 -5.36 30.31 2.28
C PRO A 192 -4.75 31.33 3.25
N ALA A 193 -5.17 31.30 4.52
CA ALA A 193 -4.62 32.14 5.58
C ALA A 193 -3.13 31.88 5.85
N LEU A 194 -2.68 30.62 5.80
CA LEU A 194 -1.27 30.25 5.98
C LEU A 194 -0.44 30.75 4.79
N ILE A 195 -0.95 30.61 3.57
CA ILE A 195 -0.30 31.13 2.36
C ILE A 195 -0.16 32.66 2.43
N ALA A 196 -1.24 33.37 2.80
CA ALA A 196 -1.23 34.82 2.96
C ALA A 196 -0.23 35.28 4.04
N SER A 197 -0.19 34.58 5.18
CA SER A 197 0.70 34.93 6.29
C SER A 197 2.18 34.79 5.90
N VAL A 198 2.53 33.70 5.20
CA VAL A 198 3.90 33.48 4.68
C VAL A 198 4.29 34.59 3.70
N ALA A 199 3.38 34.98 2.79
CA ALA A 199 3.65 36.06 1.85
C ALA A 199 3.93 37.40 2.55
N VAL A 200 3.10 37.79 3.52
CA VAL A 200 3.27 39.04 4.28
C VAL A 200 4.58 39.03 5.08
N LEU A 201 4.83 37.97 5.86
CA LEU A 201 6.03 37.88 6.71
C LEU A 201 7.32 37.80 5.87
N SER A 202 7.28 37.16 4.70
CA SER A 202 8.42 37.10 3.78
C SER A 202 8.78 38.47 3.20
N CYS A 203 7.83 39.40 3.07
CA CYS A 203 8.08 40.76 2.60
C CYS A 203 8.47 41.71 3.74
N LEU A 204 7.90 41.52 4.94
CA LEU A 204 8.09 42.40 6.08
C LEU A 204 9.56 42.44 6.55
N GLY A 205 10.23 41.28 6.63
CA GLY A 205 11.63 41.19 7.05
C GLY A 205 12.59 41.99 6.16
N PRO A 206 12.62 41.73 4.84
CA PRO A 206 13.40 42.52 3.90
C PRO A 206 13.02 44.01 3.89
N ALA A 207 11.73 44.34 4.01
CA ALA A 207 11.29 45.73 4.05
C ALA A 207 11.87 46.47 5.26
N PHE A 208 11.87 45.85 6.44
CA PHE A 208 12.51 46.44 7.63
C PHE A 208 14.01 46.66 7.43
N LEU A 209 14.73 45.67 6.89
CA LEU A 209 16.16 45.81 6.60
C LEU A 209 16.44 46.93 5.60
N ILE A 210 15.68 47.00 4.50
CA ILE A 210 15.81 48.05 3.49
C ILE A 210 15.54 49.42 4.12
N SER A 211 14.48 49.53 4.94
CA SER A 211 14.13 50.79 5.61
C SER A 211 15.22 51.26 6.57
N TYR A 212 15.86 50.34 7.29
CA TYR A 212 16.98 50.64 8.19
C TYR A 212 18.20 51.14 7.41
N PHE A 213 18.61 50.45 6.34
CA PHE A 213 19.76 50.88 5.53
C PHE A 213 19.49 52.20 4.80
N ALA A 214 18.26 52.41 4.31
CA ALA A 214 17.86 53.69 3.74
C ALA A 214 17.96 54.80 4.79
N TYR A 215 17.42 54.59 6.00
CA TYR A 215 17.51 55.54 7.08
C TYR A 215 18.97 55.89 7.43
N ASP A 216 19.84 54.90 7.65
CA ASP A 216 21.25 55.16 7.98
C ASP A 216 21.96 55.96 6.88
N LYS A 217 21.69 55.65 5.61
CA LYS A 217 22.31 56.35 4.47
C LYS A 217 21.81 57.79 4.29
N PHE A 218 20.53 58.05 4.56
CA PHE A 218 19.93 59.38 4.38
C PHE A 218 20.07 60.27 5.61
N ALA A 219 20.04 59.72 6.83
CA ALA A 219 20.23 60.46 8.06
C ALA A 219 21.67 60.95 8.24
N LYS A 220 22.68 60.12 7.93
CA LYS A 220 24.10 60.53 7.98
C LYS A 220 24.52 61.53 6.91
N LYS A 221 23.75 61.69 5.83
CA LYS A 221 24.01 62.73 4.82
C LYS A 221 23.51 64.12 5.23
N ARG A 222 22.72 64.22 6.30
CA ARG A 222 22.13 65.48 6.80
C ARG A 222 22.74 65.97 8.11
N ALA A 223 23.59 65.17 8.75
CA ALA A 223 24.46 65.59 9.86
C ALA A 223 25.83 65.98 9.32
#